data_AF-A0A2D2B205-F1
#
_entry.id   AF-A0A2D2B205-F1
#
_cell.length_a   1.000
_cell.length_b   1.000
_cell.length_c   1.000
_cell.angle_alpha   90.00
_cell.angle_beta   90.00
_cell.angle_gamma   90.00
#
_symmetry.space_group_name_H-M   'P 1'
#
loop_
_entity.id
_entity.type
_entity.pdbx_description
1 polymer ?
#
loop_
_entity_poly.entity_id
_entity_poly.type
_entity_poly.pdbx_seq_one_letter_code
_entity_poly.pdbx_strand_id
1 'polypeptide(L)'
;MALATDSKLVDQSRLFEGVAWAAVIAVSIQLWFVFDPMTTLGPIYDAALARDSAAAKAASPLVFDRIAAVLPALCYLGGLMAVAHIFERVAKGELFSAANARGLAEVGASLLWGAAATAIVAPLIRTVTAGFGGWGGFRLEPETWVIAVIGGAILVLGRMLSSAVALKTELEEIV
;
A
#
# COMPACT_ATOMS: atom_id res chain seq x y z
N MET A 1 35.06 -28.77 0.30
CA MET A 1 34.05 -28.01 -0.47
C MET A 1 32.77 -27.70 0.33
N ALA A 2 32.52 -28.34 1.48
CA ALA A 2 31.32 -28.10 2.31
C ALA A 2 31.33 -26.80 3.17
N LEU A 3 32.49 -26.17 3.38
CA LEU A 3 32.63 -25.00 4.26
C LEU A 3 32.19 -23.65 3.63
N ALA A 4 32.01 -23.58 2.31
CA ALA A 4 31.64 -22.34 1.62
C ALA A 4 30.12 -22.08 1.59
N THR A 5 29.31 -23.09 1.90
CA THR A 5 27.85 -23.03 1.88
C THR A 5 27.27 -22.42 3.16
N ASP A 6 27.91 -22.64 4.32
CA ASP A 6 27.44 -22.13 5.61
C ASP A 6 27.54 -20.60 5.73
N SER A 7 28.60 -19.98 5.21
CA SER A 7 28.75 -18.52 5.29
C SER A 7 27.68 -17.77 4.48
N LYS A 8 27.28 -18.32 3.32
CA LYS A 8 26.24 -17.73 2.48
C LYS A 8 24.85 -17.79 3.12
N LEU A 9 24.55 -18.85 3.87
CA LEU A 9 23.28 -18.99 4.57
C LEU A 9 23.16 -18.02 5.75
N VAL A 10 24.27 -17.79 6.47
CA VAL A 10 24.34 -16.83 7.58
C VAL A 10 24.22 -15.38 7.09
N ASP A 11 24.81 -15.04 5.94
CA ASP A 11 24.66 -13.70 5.35
C ASP A 11 23.24 -13.46 4.82
N GLN A 12 22.60 -14.48 4.23
CA GLN A 12 21.21 -14.39 3.80
C GLN A 12 20.24 -14.18 4.97
N SER A 13 20.42 -14.88 6.09
CA SER A 13 19.55 -14.71 7.26
C SER A 13 19.63 -13.30 7.85
N ARG A 14 20.83 -12.72 7.93
CA ARG A 14 21.04 -11.34 8.39
C ARG A 14 20.39 -10.29 7.48
N LEU A 15 20.42 -10.53 6.16
CA LEU A 15 19.71 -9.66 5.21
C LEU A 15 18.19 -9.73 5.42
N PHE A 16 17.63 -10.93 5.60
CA PHE A 16 16.20 -11.09 5.89
C PHE A 16 15.79 -10.42 7.21
N GLU A 17 16.62 -10.55 8.26
CA GLU A 17 16.38 -9.89 9.54
C GLU A 17 16.40 -8.36 9.40
N GLY A 18 17.36 -7.81 8.67
CA GLY A 18 17.43 -6.36 8.40
C GLY A 18 16.21 -5.84 7.62
N VAL A 19 15.77 -6.57 6.59
CA VAL A 19 14.56 -6.23 5.82
C VAL A 19 13.31 -6.32 6.70
N ALA A 20 13.21 -7.33 7.56
CA ALA A 20 12.08 -7.47 8.48
C ALA A 20 12.01 -6.30 9.47
N TRP A 21 13.14 -5.91 10.07
CA TRP A 21 13.17 -4.74 10.95
C TRP A 21 12.84 -3.44 10.24
N ALA A 22 13.35 -3.23 9.02
CA ALA A 22 13.01 -2.08 8.21
C ALA A 22 11.50 -2.03 7.91
N ALA A 23 10.89 -3.18 7.59
CA ALA A 23 9.45 -3.29 7.37
C ALA A 23 8.65 -2.98 8.66
N VAL A 24 9.06 -3.51 9.81
CA VAL A 24 8.41 -3.21 11.10
C VAL A 24 8.49 -1.73 11.43
N ILE A 25 9.64 -1.09 11.22
CA ILE A 25 9.80 0.35 11.43
C ILE A 25 8.91 1.14 10.47
N ALA A 26 8.93 0.79 9.18
CA ALA A 26 8.09 1.44 8.18
C ALA A 26 6.60 1.33 8.54
N VAL A 27 6.13 0.14 8.92
CA VAL A 27 4.73 -0.07 9.38
C VAL A 27 4.42 0.73 10.63
N SER A 28 5.34 0.77 11.59
CA SER A 28 5.14 1.50 12.84
C SER A 28 5.01 3.00 12.59
N ILE A 29 5.86 3.55 11.70
CA ILE A 29 5.76 4.94 11.24
C ILE A 29 4.44 5.16 10.51
N GLN A 30 4.06 4.25 9.61
CA GLN A 30 2.81 4.33 8.85
C GLN A 30 1.58 4.36 9.79
N LEU A 31 1.57 3.48 10.80
CA LEU A 31 0.51 3.42 11.82
C LEU A 31 0.47 4.70 12.65
N TRP A 32 1.62 5.25 13.02
CA TRP A 32 1.68 6.54 13.71
C TRP A 32 0.98 7.66 12.92
N PHE A 33 1.23 7.74 11.62
CA PHE A 33 0.55 8.71 10.75
C PHE A 33 -0.97 8.47 10.63
N VAL A 34 -1.45 7.24 10.81
CA VAL A 34 -2.88 6.92 10.85
C VAL A 34 -3.54 7.42 12.14
N PHE A 35 -2.80 7.51 13.26
CA PHE A 35 -3.31 8.03 14.53
C PHE A 35 -3.30 9.57 14.61
N ASP A 36 -2.43 10.25 13.86
CA ASP A 36 -2.38 11.72 13.81
C ASP A 36 -3.73 12.39 13.47
N PRO A 37 -4.53 11.92 12.47
CA PRO A 37 -5.89 12.41 12.21
C PRO A 37 -6.86 12.32 13.40
N MET A 38 -6.68 11.35 14.31
CA MET A 38 -7.56 11.22 15.48
C MET A 38 -7.41 12.41 16.43
N THR A 39 -6.24 13.05 16.48
CA THR A 39 -6.04 14.27 17.29
C THR A 39 -6.83 15.45 16.74
N THR A 40 -7.04 15.49 15.42
CA THR A 40 -7.84 16.53 14.74
C THR A 40 -9.34 16.28 14.76
N LEU A 41 -9.80 15.12 15.23
CA LEU A 41 -11.23 14.86 15.44
C LEU A 41 -11.79 15.58 16.68
N GLY A 42 -10.94 15.89 17.68
CA GLY A 42 -11.35 16.59 18.90
C GLY A 42 -12.06 17.93 18.63
N PRO A 43 -11.47 18.86 17.86
CA PRO A 43 -12.11 20.13 17.52
C PRO A 43 -13.44 19.99 16.77
N ILE A 44 -13.60 18.96 15.92
CA ILE A 44 -14.87 18.69 15.22
C ILE A 44 -15.89 18.09 16.16
N TYR A 45 -15.47 17.19 17.05
CA TYR A 45 -16.31 16.61 18.08
C TYR A 45 -16.86 17.69 19.02
N ASP A 46 -15.99 18.61 19.47
CA ASP A 46 -16.37 19.74 20.32
C ASP A 46 -17.30 20.72 19.59
N ALA A 47 -17.01 21.04 18.33
CA ALA A 47 -17.88 21.88 17.50
C ALA A 47 -19.25 21.23 17.22
N ALA A 48 -19.28 19.92 17.02
CA ALA A 48 -20.52 19.15 16.84
C ALA A 48 -21.34 19.10 18.13
N LEU A 49 -20.68 18.96 19.29
CA LEU A 49 -21.32 19.00 20.61
C LEU A 49 -21.91 20.38 20.90
N ALA A 50 -21.18 21.44 20.54
CA ALA A 50 -21.60 22.83 20.67
C ALA A 50 -22.68 23.26 19.64
N ARG A 51 -23.03 22.37 18.69
CA ARG A 51 -23.86 22.68 17.50
C ARG A 51 -23.39 23.90 16.72
N ASP A 52 -22.09 24.21 16.77
CA ASP A 52 -21.50 25.34 16.07
C ASP A 52 -21.15 24.93 14.63
N SER A 53 -22.09 25.19 13.73
CA SER A 53 -21.93 24.92 12.30
C SER A 53 -20.85 25.77 11.63
N ALA A 54 -20.45 26.91 12.20
CA ALA A 54 -19.38 27.74 11.66
C ALA A 54 -18.01 27.15 12.00
N ALA A 55 -17.81 26.72 13.26
CA ALA A 55 -16.60 26.02 13.69
C ALA A 55 -16.42 24.69 12.95
N ALA A 56 -17.51 23.93 12.75
CA ALA A 56 -17.47 22.68 11.98
C ALA A 56 -17.07 22.92 10.50
N LYS A 57 -17.59 23.97 9.87
CA LYS A 57 -17.17 24.35 8.50
C LYS A 57 -15.71 24.75 8.44
N ALA A 58 -15.21 25.50 9.43
CA ALA A 58 -13.81 25.91 9.49
C ALA A 58 -12.84 24.73 9.70
N ALA A 59 -13.25 23.71 10.45
CA ALA A 59 -12.43 22.52 10.71
C ALA A 59 -12.49 21.46 9.60
N SER A 60 -13.54 21.46 8.77
CA SER A 60 -13.73 20.47 7.70
C SER A 60 -12.55 20.33 6.71
N PRO A 61 -11.96 21.40 6.13
CA PRO A 61 -10.85 21.23 5.18
C PRO A 61 -9.63 20.55 5.81
N LEU A 62 -9.37 20.81 7.10
CA LEU A 62 -8.24 20.24 7.82
C LEU A 62 -8.40 18.72 7.96
N VAL A 63 -9.60 18.22 8.24
CA VAL A 63 -9.85 16.78 8.32
C VAL A 63 -9.80 16.10 6.95
N PHE A 64 -10.35 16.73 5.91
CA PHE A 64 -10.25 16.19 4.56
C PHE A 64 -8.79 16.08 4.08
N ASP A 65 -7.95 17.07 4.40
CA ASP A 65 -6.51 17.01 4.09
C ASP A 65 -5.80 15.86 4.83
N ARG A 66 -6.16 15.61 6.10
CA ARG A 66 -5.60 14.49 6.87
C ARG A 66 -6.03 13.13 6.32
N ILE A 67 -7.30 12.98 5.95
CA ILE A 67 -7.80 11.76 5.31
C ILE A 67 -7.07 11.52 3.99
N ALA A 68 -6.92 12.57 3.17
CA ALA A 68 -6.21 12.50 1.90
C ALA A 68 -4.73 12.08 2.08
N ALA A 69 -4.07 12.54 3.15
CA ALA A 69 -2.68 12.18 3.46
C ALA A 69 -2.51 10.72 3.89
N VAL A 70 -3.50 10.14 4.58
CA VAL A 70 -3.43 8.76 5.09
C VAL A 70 -3.88 7.71 4.06
N LEU A 71 -4.67 8.11 3.07
CA LEU A 71 -5.25 7.20 2.07
C LEU A 71 -4.19 6.35 1.32
N PRO A 72 -3.10 6.93 0.76
CA PRO A 72 -2.09 6.15 0.07
C PRO A 72 -1.40 5.15 0.99
N ALA A 73 -1.18 5.57 2.24
CA ALA A 73 -0.54 4.76 3.25
C ALA A 73 -1.33 3.50 3.59
N LEU A 74 -2.66 3.60 3.65
CA LEU A 74 -3.56 2.45 3.83
C LEU A 74 -3.52 1.49 2.63
N CYS A 75 -3.46 2.02 1.40
CA CYS A 75 -3.32 1.20 0.21
C CYS A 75 -2.01 0.39 0.23
N TYR A 76 -0.90 1.04 0.62
CA TYR A 76 0.40 0.37 0.73
C TYR A 76 0.44 -0.68 1.84
N LEU A 77 -0.25 -0.46 2.97
CA LEU A 77 -0.40 -1.47 4.01
C LEU A 77 -1.10 -2.73 3.48
N GLY A 78 -2.12 -2.57 2.64
CA GLY A 78 -2.75 -3.70 1.95
C GLY A 78 -1.75 -4.49 1.10
N GLY A 79 -0.86 -3.79 0.39
CA GLY A 79 0.21 -4.42 -0.39
C GLY A 79 1.21 -5.18 0.49
N LEU A 80 1.58 -4.60 1.63
CA LEU A 80 2.48 -5.26 2.58
C LEU A 80 1.85 -6.53 3.18
N MET A 81 0.56 -6.50 3.49
CA MET A 81 -0.18 -7.68 3.96
C MET A 81 -0.19 -8.78 2.90
N ALA A 82 -0.38 -8.43 1.62
CA ALA A 82 -0.29 -9.40 0.53
C ALA A 82 1.13 -10.00 0.43
N VAL A 83 2.18 -9.19 0.54
CA VAL A 83 3.58 -9.67 0.59
C VAL A 83 3.80 -10.62 1.78
N ALA A 84 3.32 -10.26 2.97
CA ALA A 84 3.46 -11.10 4.17
C ALA A 84 2.82 -12.48 3.97
N HIS A 85 1.61 -12.54 3.39
CA HIS A 85 0.96 -13.81 3.08
C HIS A 85 1.68 -14.63 1.99
N ILE A 86 2.40 -14.00 1.06
CA ILE A 86 3.24 -14.72 0.10
C ILE A 86 4.44 -15.34 0.82
N PHE A 87 5.13 -14.58 1.67
CA PHE A 87 6.28 -15.09 2.41
C PHE A 87 5.90 -16.22 3.38
N GLU A 88 4.73 -16.12 4.02
CA GLU A 88 4.22 -17.20 4.88
C GLU A 88 4.02 -18.51 4.09
N ARG A 89 3.49 -18.43 2.86
CA ARG A 89 3.32 -19.60 1.97
C ARG A 89 4.65 -20.14 1.47
N VAL A 90 5.57 -19.26 1.09
CA VAL A 90 6.94 -19.64 0.70
C VAL A 90 7.64 -20.39 1.84
N ALA A 91 7.49 -19.93 3.09
CA ALA A 91 8.03 -20.59 4.28
C ALA A 91 7.42 -21.98 4.51
N LYS A 92 6.19 -22.22 4.05
CA LYS A 92 5.51 -23.53 4.06
C LYS A 92 5.90 -24.43 2.87
N GLY A 93 6.80 -23.98 1.99
CA GLY A 93 7.28 -24.72 0.81
C GLY A 93 6.47 -24.49 -0.46
N GLU A 94 5.43 -23.65 -0.42
CA GLU A 94 4.59 -23.34 -1.58
C GLU A 94 5.18 -22.16 -2.35
N LEU A 95 6.22 -22.37 -3.16
CA LEU A 95 6.88 -21.28 -3.92
C LEU A 95 6.11 -20.88 -5.19
N PHE A 96 5.62 -21.85 -5.95
CA PHE A 96 4.98 -21.65 -7.26
C PHE A 96 3.51 -22.05 -7.26
N SER A 97 2.74 -21.54 -6.31
CA SER A 97 1.29 -21.75 -6.26
C SER A 97 0.53 -20.65 -7.00
N ALA A 98 -0.67 -20.97 -7.50
CA ALA A 98 -1.59 -19.96 -8.04
C ALA A 98 -1.91 -18.88 -7.00
N ALA A 99 -1.93 -19.25 -5.71
CA ALA A 99 -2.14 -18.34 -4.60
C ALA A 99 -1.02 -17.28 -4.49
N ASN A 100 0.24 -17.65 -4.70
CA ASN A 100 1.35 -16.69 -4.70
C ASN A 100 1.31 -15.75 -5.91
N ALA A 101 0.96 -16.27 -7.08
CA ALA A 101 0.81 -15.46 -8.29
C ALA A 101 -0.30 -14.41 -8.13
N ARG A 102 -1.44 -14.82 -7.54
CA ARG A 102 -2.53 -13.91 -7.17
C ARG A 102 -2.10 -12.91 -6.09
N GLY A 103 -1.37 -13.34 -5.08
CA GLY A 103 -0.80 -12.45 -4.07
C GLY A 103 0.08 -11.38 -4.71
N LEU A 104 0.94 -11.75 -5.67
CA LEU A 104 1.78 -10.79 -6.38
C LEU A 104 0.95 -9.76 -7.16
N ALA A 105 -0.14 -10.21 -7.80
CA ALA A 105 -1.07 -9.30 -8.46
C ALA A 105 -1.74 -8.33 -7.46
N GLU A 106 -2.11 -8.80 -6.27
CA GLU A 106 -2.67 -7.97 -5.20
C GLU A 106 -1.66 -6.92 -4.70
N VAL A 107 -0.38 -7.29 -4.55
CA VAL A 107 0.70 -6.33 -4.22
C VAL A 107 0.78 -5.21 -5.27
N GLY A 108 0.82 -5.58 -6.56
CA GLY A 108 0.85 -4.61 -7.66
C GLY A 108 -0.38 -3.70 -7.68
N ALA A 109 -1.57 -4.27 -7.44
CA ALA A 109 -2.82 -3.51 -7.35
C ALA A 109 -2.80 -2.52 -6.18
N SER A 110 -2.33 -2.93 -5.00
CA SER A 110 -2.21 -2.06 -3.83
C SER A 110 -1.27 -0.88 -4.07
N LEU A 111 -0.15 -1.09 -4.77
CA LEU A 111 0.77 -0.02 -5.15
C LEU A 111 0.12 0.96 -6.13
N LEU A 112 -0.62 0.46 -7.13
CA LEU A 112 -1.37 1.29 -8.06
C LEU A 112 -2.46 2.11 -7.35
N TRP A 113 -3.20 1.50 -6.43
CA TRP A 113 -4.21 2.21 -5.64
C TRP A 113 -3.58 3.29 -4.75
N GLY A 114 -2.42 3.04 -4.16
CA GLY A 114 -1.69 4.06 -3.40
C GLY A 114 -1.22 5.21 -4.30
N ALA A 115 -0.68 4.90 -5.48
CA ALA A 115 -0.28 5.92 -6.45
C ALA A 115 -1.49 6.75 -6.95
N ALA A 116 -2.62 6.09 -7.24
CA ALA A 116 -3.86 6.76 -7.62
C ALA A 116 -4.44 7.61 -6.48
N ALA A 117 -4.33 7.14 -5.23
CA ALA A 117 -4.74 7.90 -4.06
C ALA A 117 -3.95 9.21 -3.95
N THR A 118 -2.63 9.16 -4.14
CA THR A 118 -1.76 10.35 -4.11
C THR A 118 -1.99 11.27 -5.31
N ALA A 119 -2.06 10.71 -6.52
CA ALA A 119 -2.10 11.49 -7.76
C ALA A 119 -3.47 12.06 -8.11
N ILE A 120 -4.55 11.36 -7.75
CA ILE A 120 -5.91 11.67 -8.21
C ILE A 120 -6.79 11.99 -7.01
N VAL A 121 -6.87 11.09 -6.04
CA VAL A 121 -7.85 11.20 -4.95
C VAL A 121 -7.54 12.37 -4.02
N ALA A 122 -6.28 12.54 -3.61
CA ALA A 122 -5.88 13.64 -2.73
C ALA A 122 -6.09 15.04 -3.37
N PRO A 123 -5.67 15.29 -4.63
CA PRO A 123 -5.99 16.54 -5.31
C PRO A 123 -7.51 16.74 -5.53
N LEU A 124 -8.26 15.67 -5.81
CA LEU A 124 -9.70 15.74 -5.99
C LEU A 124 -10.42 16.14 -4.69
N ILE A 125 -10.02 15.56 -3.55
CA ILE A 125 -10.53 15.95 -2.23
C ILE A 125 -10.27 17.44 -1.97
N ARG A 126 -9.02 17.90 -2.22
CA ARG A 126 -8.62 19.30 -2.01
C ARG A 126 -9.40 20.29 -2.87
N THR A 127 -9.64 19.96 -4.13
CA THR A 127 -10.38 20.82 -5.08
C THR A 127 -11.86 20.95 -4.69
N VAL A 128 -12.48 19.88 -4.19
CA VAL A 128 -13.85 19.92 -3.67
C VAL A 128 -13.96 20.77 -2.40
N THR A 129 -12.98 20.70 -1.50
CA THR A 129 -13.00 21.43 -0.23
C THR A 129 -12.63 22.91 -0.34
N ALA A 130 -11.80 23.28 -1.32
CA ALA A 130 -11.32 24.66 -1.50
C ALA A 130 -12.29 25.57 -2.28
N GLY A 131 -13.37 25.02 -2.84
CA GLY A 131 -14.24 25.73 -3.78
C GLY A 131 -13.56 25.96 -5.13
N PHE A 132 -14.36 26.11 -6.19
CA PHE A 132 -13.99 26.11 -7.61
C PHE A 132 -12.84 27.06 -8.08
N GLY A 133 -12.19 27.83 -7.20
CA GLY A 133 -11.05 28.72 -7.53
C GLY A 133 -9.65 28.14 -7.28
N GLY A 134 -9.53 27.00 -6.61
CA GLY A 134 -8.25 26.41 -6.23
C GLY A 134 -7.78 25.27 -7.13
N TRP A 135 -7.52 25.52 -8.43
CA TRP A 135 -6.77 24.57 -9.27
C TRP A 135 -5.27 24.60 -8.88
N GLY A 136 -4.98 24.23 -7.64
CA GLY A 136 -3.62 24.04 -7.12
C GLY A 136 -3.02 22.74 -7.63
N GLY A 137 -2.90 22.62 -8.96
CA GLY A 137 -2.06 21.69 -9.71
C GLY A 137 -2.13 20.21 -9.33
N PHE A 138 -2.65 19.38 -10.23
CA PHE A 138 -2.26 17.97 -10.31
C PHE A 138 -0.74 17.90 -10.52
N ARG A 139 0.02 17.89 -9.41
CA ARG A 139 1.47 17.66 -9.42
C ARG A 139 1.71 16.19 -9.16
N LEU A 140 1.83 15.46 -10.25
CA LEU A 140 2.37 14.11 -10.21
C LEU A 140 3.86 14.20 -9.87
N GLU A 141 4.20 13.89 -8.63
CA GLU A 141 5.59 13.77 -8.24
C GLU A 141 6.24 12.57 -8.96
N PRO A 142 7.51 12.66 -9.37
CA PRO A 142 8.21 11.57 -10.06
C PRO A 142 8.14 10.24 -9.31
N GLU A 143 8.15 10.29 -7.98
CA GLU A 143 8.04 9.14 -7.09
C GLU A 143 6.72 8.38 -7.28
N THR A 144 5.61 9.12 -7.45
CA THR A 144 4.29 8.53 -7.69
C THR A 144 4.24 7.80 -9.03
N TRP A 145 4.92 8.33 -10.05
CA TRP A 145 5.06 7.66 -11.36
C TRP A 145 5.85 6.36 -11.25
N VAL A 146 6.97 6.38 -10.54
CA VAL A 146 7.79 5.19 -10.34
C VAL A 146 6.99 4.10 -9.63
N ILE A 147 6.25 4.45 -8.57
CA ILE A 147 5.38 3.51 -7.85
C ILE A 147 4.29 2.97 -8.77
N ALA A 148 3.67 3.81 -9.59
CA ALA A 148 2.63 3.38 -10.54
C ALA A 148 3.18 2.40 -11.59
N VAL A 149 4.36 2.68 -12.15
CA VAL A 149 5.01 1.81 -13.14
C VAL A 149 5.41 0.48 -12.53
N ILE A 150 6.04 0.49 -11.35
CA ILE A 150 6.44 -0.73 -10.64
C ILE A 150 5.20 -1.53 -10.25
N GLY A 151 4.20 -0.89 -9.65
CA GLY A 151 2.93 -1.53 -9.28
C GLY A 151 2.21 -2.15 -10.48
N GLY A 152 2.18 -1.44 -11.61
CA GLY A 152 1.62 -1.94 -12.87
C GLY A 152 2.37 -3.16 -13.42
N ALA A 153 3.69 -3.11 -13.44
CA ALA A 153 4.50 -4.25 -13.88
C ALA A 153 4.29 -5.49 -13.01
N ILE A 154 4.30 -5.32 -11.68
CA ILE A 154 4.05 -6.39 -10.71
C ILE A 154 2.63 -6.97 -10.89
N LEU A 155 1.62 -6.12 -11.07
CA LEU A 155 0.25 -6.54 -11.30
C LEU A 155 0.12 -7.42 -12.56
N VAL A 156 0.71 -6.98 -13.67
CA VAL A 156 0.70 -7.70 -14.94
C VAL A 156 1.41 -9.05 -14.77
N LEU A 157 2.59 -9.07 -14.17
CA LEU A 157 3.35 -10.29 -13.91
C LEU A 157 2.56 -11.28 -13.04
N GLY A 158 1.96 -10.83 -11.94
CA GLY A 158 1.15 -11.67 -11.07
C GLY A 158 -0.05 -12.29 -11.81
N ARG A 159 -0.74 -11.51 -12.65
CA ARG A 159 -1.85 -12.01 -13.47
C ARG A 159 -1.39 -13.03 -14.52
N MET A 160 -0.29 -12.74 -15.22
CA MET A 160 0.27 -13.66 -16.21
C MET A 160 0.69 -14.99 -15.57
N LEU A 161 1.36 -14.96 -14.42
CA LEU A 161 1.73 -16.16 -13.68
C LEU A 161 0.49 -16.94 -13.23
N SER A 162 -0.54 -16.25 -12.73
CA SER A 162 -1.79 -16.90 -12.32
C SER A 162 -2.47 -17.61 -13.48
N SER A 163 -2.50 -16.99 -14.67
CA SER A 163 -3.04 -17.60 -15.88
C SER A 163 -2.20 -18.79 -16.35
N ALA A 164 -0.87 -18.69 -16.29
CA ALA A 164 0.02 -19.79 -16.67
C ALA A 164 -0.14 -21.02 -15.76
N VAL A 165 -0.29 -20.81 -14.44
CA VAL A 165 -0.55 -21.90 -13.49
C VAL A 165 -1.90 -22.54 -13.76
N ALA A 166 -2.95 -21.74 -14.02
CA ALA A 166 -4.28 -22.27 -14.34
C ALA A 166 -4.25 -23.14 -15.60
N LEU A 167 -3.60 -22.67 -16.68
CA LEU A 167 -3.42 -23.44 -17.91
C LEU A 167 -2.64 -24.74 -17.70
N LYS A 168 -1.62 -24.72 -16.84
CA LYS A 168 -0.85 -25.93 -16.50
C LYS A 168 -1.72 -26.95 -15.79
N THR A 169 -2.56 -26.50 -14.85
CA THR A 169 -3.49 -27.36 -14.12
C THR A 169 -4.55 -27.96 -15.05
N GLU A 170 -5.10 -27.18 -15.99
CA GLU A 170 -6.03 -27.71 -17.01
C GLU A 170 -5.37 -28.76 -17.91
N LEU A 171 -4.10 -28.56 -18.30
CA LEU A 171 -3.37 -29.55 -19.10
C LEU A 171 -3.11 -30.85 -18.33
N GLU A 172 -2.84 -30.77 -17.03
CA GLU A 172 -2.64 -31.93 -16.16
C GLU A 172 -3.94 -32.71 -15.92
N GLU A 173 -5.12 -32.10 -16.08
CA GLU A 173 -6.42 -32.77 -15.96
C GLU A 173 -6.83 -33.54 -17.24
N ILE A 174 -6.29 -33.17 -18.40
CA ILE A 174 -6.59 -33.82 -19.70
C ILE A 174 -5.75 -35.09 -19.93
N VAL A 175 -4.60 -35.22 -19.25
CA VAL A 175 -3.67 -36.36 -19.36
C VAL A 175 -4.04 -37.46 -18.36
#